data_AF-A0A226DNP3-F1
#
_entry.id   AF-A0A226DNP3-F1
#
_cell.length_a   1.000
_cell.length_b   1.000
_cell.length_c   1.000
_cell.angle_alpha   90.00
_cell.angle_beta   90.00
_cell.angle_gamma   90.00
#
_symmetry.space_group_name_H-M   'P 1'
#
loop_
_entity.id
_entity.type
_entity.pdbx_description
1 polymer ?
#
loop_
_entity_poly.entity_id
_entity_poly.type
_entity_poly.pdbx_seq_one_letter_code
_entity_poly.pdbx_strand_id
1 'polypeptide(L)'
;MSTLSEIEEEDRIIGGQEDDKQLAFVTLLKDYPILLNKSQLPAVKLRKENAVTELILKLQDQMLRTFTNATLTKKISRMKTQVKTKCDTNRTGNQKVVLKAWEKIIADLIGEKSNPSIAQVQGALSGGISSSRVAVPLTSSESNIHPTSKPPAPPTNVMKRKTAEEGLTKFETEETRLLSNAQLQRLVLLEQLQVL
;
A
#
# COMPACT_ATOMS: atom_id res chain seq x y z
N MET A 1 -26.17 10.96 -15.57
CA MET A 1 -24.85 10.29 -15.56
C MET A 1 -23.98 10.91 -14.47
N SER A 2 -24.17 10.49 -13.22
CA SER A 2 -23.29 10.79 -12.07
C SER A 2 -23.60 9.75 -10.99
N THR A 3 -22.79 8.70 -10.88
CA THR A 3 -22.87 7.73 -9.76
C THR A 3 -21.51 7.11 -9.39
N LEU A 4 -20.44 7.39 -10.14
CA LEU A 4 -19.13 6.79 -9.88
C LEU A 4 -18.36 7.55 -8.78
N SER A 5 -18.57 8.85 -8.66
CA SER A 5 -17.88 9.71 -7.69
C SER A 5 -18.51 9.67 -6.29
N GLU A 6 -19.84 9.57 -6.17
CA GLU A 6 -20.52 9.55 -4.87
C GLU A 6 -20.20 8.29 -4.05
N ILE A 7 -19.93 7.15 -4.71
CA ILE A 7 -19.57 5.90 -4.02
C ILE A 7 -18.13 5.96 -3.47
N GLU A 8 -17.24 6.75 -4.08
CA GLU A 8 -15.86 6.91 -3.61
C GLU A 8 -15.72 8.01 -2.53
N GLU A 9 -16.72 8.87 -2.38
CA GLU A 9 -16.68 10.02 -1.48
C GLU A 9 -17.19 9.71 -0.05
N GLU A 10 -18.03 8.69 0.13
CA GLU A 10 -18.43 8.19 1.46
C GLU A 10 -17.30 7.49 2.24
N ASP A 11 -16.20 7.12 1.57
CA ASP A 11 -15.09 6.33 2.15
C ASP A 11 -14.16 7.16 3.06
N ARG A 12 -14.40 8.46 3.27
CA ARG A 12 -13.42 9.39 3.89
C ARG A 12 -13.71 9.91 5.29
N ILE A 13 -14.88 9.67 5.89
CA ILE A 13 -15.24 10.35 7.14
C ILE A 13 -15.86 9.33 8.12
N ILE A 14 -15.29 9.23 9.33
CA ILE A 14 -15.70 8.42 10.50
C ILE A 14 -15.09 7.00 10.56
N GLY A 15 -13.83 6.92 10.99
CA GLY A 15 -13.05 5.67 11.12
C GLY A 15 -13.47 4.66 12.21
N GLY A 16 -14.62 4.85 12.87
CA GLY A 16 -15.16 3.88 13.87
C GLY A 16 -16.28 3.02 13.30
N GLN A 17 -17.29 3.65 12.71
CA GLN A 17 -18.47 2.96 12.16
C GLN A 17 -18.15 2.13 10.90
N GLU A 18 -17.07 2.50 10.19
CA GLU A 18 -16.62 1.78 9.00
C GLU A 18 -15.91 0.47 9.33
N ASP A 19 -15.22 0.38 10.47
CA ASP A 19 -14.54 -0.86 10.87
C ASP A 19 -15.55 -1.97 11.22
N ASP A 20 -16.69 -1.61 11.84
CA ASP A 20 -17.77 -2.56 12.16
C ASP A 20 -18.47 -3.05 10.88
N LYS A 21 -18.69 -2.15 9.90
CA LYS A 21 -19.21 -2.52 8.58
C LYS A 21 -18.25 -3.46 7.84
N GLN A 22 -16.95 -3.18 7.90
CA GLN A 22 -15.92 -4.04 7.33
C GLN A 22 -15.86 -5.39 8.05
N LEU A 23 -16.04 -5.41 9.37
CA LEU A 23 -16.10 -6.63 10.15
C LEU A 23 -17.31 -7.50 9.77
N ALA A 24 -18.49 -6.90 9.66
CA ALA A 24 -19.69 -7.59 9.19
C ALA A 24 -19.48 -8.17 7.77
N PHE A 25 -18.94 -7.36 6.85
CA PHE A 25 -18.62 -7.79 5.49
C PHE A 25 -17.67 -9.00 5.47
N VAL A 26 -16.57 -8.95 6.23
CA VAL A 26 -15.57 -10.02 6.26
C VAL A 26 -16.11 -11.28 6.93
N THR A 27 -16.99 -11.12 7.91
CA THR A 27 -17.66 -12.25 8.56
C THR A 27 -18.51 -13.03 7.55
N LEU A 28 -19.24 -12.34 6.67
CA LEU A 28 -19.98 -12.99 5.58
C LEU A 28 -19.06 -13.61 4.54
N LEU A 29 -17.95 -12.94 4.24
CA LEU A 29 -16.97 -13.44 3.27
C LEU A 29 -16.35 -14.79 3.70
N LYS A 30 -16.29 -15.06 5.01
CA LYS A 30 -15.78 -16.31 5.57
C LYS A 30 -16.55 -17.54 5.05
N ASP A 31 -17.84 -17.39 4.80
CA ASP A 31 -18.70 -18.48 4.29
C ASP A 31 -18.44 -18.79 2.80
N TYR A 32 -17.70 -17.93 2.10
CA TYR A 32 -17.44 -18.03 0.66
C TYR A 32 -15.93 -18.07 0.35
N PRO A 33 -15.18 -19.09 0.82
CA PRO A 33 -13.74 -19.20 0.59
C PRO A 33 -13.37 -19.34 -0.90
N ILE A 34 -14.31 -19.82 -1.72
CA ILE A 34 -14.11 -19.95 -3.17
C ILE A 34 -13.80 -18.62 -3.86
N LEU A 35 -14.28 -17.50 -3.31
CA LEU A 35 -14.01 -16.15 -3.81
C LEU A 35 -12.54 -15.73 -3.63
N LEU A 36 -11.85 -16.34 -2.67
CA LEU A 36 -10.45 -16.05 -2.36
C LEU A 36 -9.49 -16.95 -3.14
N ASN A 37 -9.97 -18.05 -3.70
CA ASN A 37 -9.18 -18.98 -4.49
C ASN A 37 -8.66 -18.32 -5.78
N LYS A 38 -7.41 -18.57 -6.17
CA LYS A 38 -6.78 -18.02 -7.39
C LYS A 38 -7.06 -18.84 -8.66
N SER A 39 -7.70 -20.01 -8.54
CA SER A 39 -7.95 -20.91 -9.67
C SER A 39 -8.71 -20.23 -10.81
N GLN A 40 -8.26 -20.49 -12.04
CA GLN A 40 -8.79 -19.95 -13.31
C GLN A 40 -9.58 -20.99 -14.11
N LEU A 41 -9.81 -22.18 -13.54
CA LEU A 41 -10.56 -23.24 -14.22
C LEU A 41 -11.99 -22.77 -14.53
N PRO A 42 -12.53 -23.03 -15.73
CA PRO A 42 -13.87 -22.57 -16.12
C PRO A 42 -14.96 -22.98 -15.12
N ALA A 43 -14.92 -24.23 -14.65
CA ALA A 43 -15.86 -24.73 -13.64
C ALA A 43 -15.77 -23.97 -12.31
N VAL A 44 -14.57 -23.54 -11.91
CA VAL A 44 -14.37 -22.75 -10.68
C VAL A 44 -14.79 -21.30 -10.88
N LYS A 45 -14.58 -20.73 -12.08
CA LYS A 45 -15.07 -19.39 -12.42
C LYS A 45 -16.59 -19.30 -12.33
N LEU A 46 -17.30 -20.27 -12.90
CA LEU A 46 -18.77 -20.31 -12.81
C LEU A 46 -19.25 -20.39 -11.36
N ARG A 47 -18.62 -21.25 -10.54
CA ARG A 47 -18.94 -21.35 -9.11
C ARG A 47 -18.63 -20.06 -8.35
N LYS A 48 -17.57 -19.34 -8.73
CA LYS A 48 -17.27 -18.02 -8.15
C LYS A 48 -18.34 -17.00 -8.51
N GLU A 49 -18.74 -16.93 -9.78
CA GLU A 49 -19.80 -16.02 -10.22
C GLU A 49 -21.09 -16.25 -9.43
N ASN A 50 -21.52 -17.51 -9.29
CA ASN A 50 -22.68 -17.86 -8.46
C ASN A 50 -22.48 -17.42 -7.00
N ALA A 51 -21.31 -17.70 -6.41
CA ALA A 51 -21.01 -17.28 -5.04
C ALA A 51 -20.98 -15.75 -4.87
N VAL A 52 -20.53 -15.00 -5.88
CA VAL A 52 -20.57 -13.53 -5.88
C VAL A 52 -22.03 -13.07 -5.88
N THR A 53 -22.88 -13.65 -6.73
CA THR A 53 -24.30 -13.26 -6.78
C THR A 53 -25.04 -13.53 -5.48
N GLU A 54 -24.80 -14.68 -4.84
CA GLU A 54 -25.38 -14.99 -3.52
C GLU A 54 -24.88 -14.04 -2.44
N LEU A 55 -23.57 -13.73 -2.44
CA LEU A 55 -22.98 -12.81 -1.48
C LEU A 55 -23.56 -11.40 -1.65
N ILE A 56 -23.81 -10.95 -2.88
CA ILE A 56 -24.46 -9.65 -3.13
C ILE A 56 -25.87 -9.61 -2.51
N LEU A 57 -26.66 -10.67 -2.69
CA LEU A 57 -28.01 -10.74 -2.12
C LEU A 57 -27.96 -10.68 -0.58
N LYS A 58 -27.06 -11.43 0.05
CA LYS A 58 -26.88 -11.39 1.51
C LYS A 58 -26.38 -10.04 2.02
N LEU A 59 -25.47 -9.40 1.29
CA LEU A 59 -24.97 -8.07 1.66
C LEU A 59 -26.04 -7.00 1.53
N GLN A 60 -26.91 -7.12 0.52
CA GLN A 60 -28.05 -6.22 0.37
C GLN A 60 -29.04 -6.37 1.54
N ASP A 61 -29.31 -7.61 1.97
CA ASP A 61 -30.19 -7.89 3.10
C ASP A 61 -29.62 -7.38 4.44
N GLN A 62 -28.34 -7.65 4.72
CA GLN A 62 -27.75 -7.31 6.02
C GLN A 62 -27.20 -5.89 6.15
N MET A 63 -26.65 -5.33 5.08
CA MET A 63 -25.99 -4.02 5.12
C MET A 63 -26.78 -2.92 4.43
N LEU A 64 -27.94 -3.25 3.82
CA LEU A 64 -28.77 -2.35 3.03
C LEU A 64 -27.98 -1.59 1.95
N ARG A 65 -26.88 -2.19 1.46
CA ARG A 65 -26.02 -1.63 0.41
C ARG A 65 -26.05 -2.50 -0.82
N THR A 66 -26.19 -1.88 -1.99
CA THR A 66 -26.13 -2.57 -3.27
C THR A 66 -24.69 -2.59 -3.77
N PHE A 67 -24.23 -3.78 -4.14
CA PHE A 67 -22.92 -3.97 -4.77
C PHE A 67 -23.12 -4.54 -6.18
N THR A 68 -22.27 -4.11 -7.10
CA THR A 68 -22.13 -4.79 -8.40
C THR A 68 -21.02 -5.84 -8.30
N ASN A 69 -21.04 -6.84 -9.19
CA ASN A 69 -19.99 -7.87 -9.24
C ASN A 69 -18.58 -7.26 -9.28
N ALA A 70 -18.41 -6.19 -10.07
CA ALA A 70 -17.14 -5.48 -10.20
C ALA A 70 -16.74 -4.76 -8.91
N THR A 71 -17.66 -4.03 -8.26
CA THR A 71 -17.35 -3.29 -7.03
C THR A 71 -17.05 -4.23 -5.86
N LEU A 72 -17.79 -5.33 -5.74
CA LEU A 72 -17.55 -6.35 -4.73
C LEU A 72 -16.16 -7.01 -4.90
N THR A 73 -15.84 -7.44 -6.12
CA THR A 73 -14.54 -8.05 -6.43
C THR A 73 -13.39 -7.07 -6.18
N LYS A 74 -13.58 -5.79 -6.53
CA LYS A 74 -12.61 -4.72 -6.27
C LYS A 74 -12.44 -4.48 -4.77
N LYS A 75 -13.52 -4.45 -3.99
CA LYS A 75 -13.48 -4.30 -2.52
C LYS A 75 -12.70 -5.45 -1.87
N ILE A 76 -13.01 -6.70 -2.21
CA ILE A 76 -12.28 -7.89 -1.72
C ILE A 76 -10.79 -7.77 -2.09
N SER A 77 -10.48 -7.38 -3.33
CA SER A 77 -9.10 -7.23 -3.79
C SER A 77 -8.35 -6.13 -3.04
N ARG A 78 -8.97 -4.97 -2.81
CA ARG A 78 -8.41 -3.87 -2.02
C ARG A 78 -8.14 -4.31 -0.57
N MET A 79 -9.11 -4.95 0.07
CA MET A 79 -8.98 -5.42 1.46
C MET A 79 -7.86 -6.45 1.60
N LYS A 80 -7.75 -7.40 0.65
CA LYS A 80 -6.60 -8.32 0.60
C LYS A 80 -5.29 -7.55 0.52
N THR A 81 -5.14 -6.66 -0.47
CA THR A 81 -3.88 -5.92 -0.67
C THR A 81 -3.49 -5.13 0.58
N GLN A 82 -4.45 -4.48 1.25
CA GLN A 82 -4.19 -3.77 2.50
C GLN A 82 -3.63 -4.69 3.59
N VAL A 83 -4.22 -5.87 3.77
CA VAL A 83 -3.73 -6.87 4.72
C VAL A 83 -2.34 -7.37 4.32
N LYS A 84 -2.12 -7.70 3.03
CA LYS A 84 -0.81 -8.12 2.53
C LYS A 84 0.28 -7.12 2.82
N THR A 85 0.03 -5.84 2.56
CA THR A 85 1.00 -4.77 2.82
C THR A 85 1.30 -4.59 4.31
N LYS A 86 0.37 -4.96 5.20
CA LYS A 86 0.58 -4.91 6.66
C LYS A 86 1.29 -6.16 7.19
N CYS A 87 1.05 -7.32 6.59
CA CYS A 87 1.66 -8.61 6.94
C CYS A 87 2.97 -8.89 6.20
N ASP A 88 3.40 -8.03 5.28
CA ASP A 88 4.61 -8.21 4.50
C ASP A 88 5.84 -8.41 5.40
N THR A 89 6.43 -9.59 5.30
CA THR A 89 7.60 -10.02 6.08
C THR A 89 8.84 -9.19 5.77
N ASN A 90 8.92 -8.59 4.58
CA ASN A 90 10.04 -7.77 4.14
C ASN A 90 9.86 -6.29 4.50
N ARG A 91 8.75 -5.91 5.12
CA ARG A 91 8.48 -4.52 5.49
C ARG A 91 9.45 -4.09 6.59
N THR A 92 10.42 -3.27 6.19
CA THR A 92 11.46 -2.75 7.08
C THR A 92 10.88 -1.70 8.04
N GLY A 93 11.20 -1.83 9.32
CA GLY A 93 10.78 -0.91 10.38
C GLY A 93 10.58 -1.65 11.70
N ASN A 94 11.20 -1.16 12.77
CA ASN A 94 11.20 -1.80 14.10
C ASN A 94 9.84 -1.73 14.84
N GLN A 95 8.72 -1.48 14.14
CA GLN A 95 7.40 -1.34 14.75
C GLN A 95 6.46 -2.45 14.30
N LYS A 96 5.99 -3.22 15.28
CA LYS A 96 4.92 -4.21 15.09
C LYS A 96 3.64 -3.52 14.63
N VAL A 97 3.17 -3.88 13.43
CA VAL A 97 1.87 -3.39 12.92
C VAL A 97 0.75 -4.17 13.62
N VAL A 98 -0.10 -3.45 14.36
CA VAL A 98 -1.30 -4.03 14.97
C VAL A 98 -2.41 -4.10 13.91
N LEU A 99 -2.88 -5.33 13.63
CA LEU A 99 -4.00 -5.56 12.71
C LEU A 99 -5.35 -5.29 13.40
N LYS A 100 -6.27 -4.66 12.67
CA LYS A 100 -7.67 -4.49 13.09
C LYS A 100 -8.41 -5.84 13.12
N ALA A 101 -9.58 -5.89 13.75
CA ALA A 101 -10.36 -7.13 13.89
C ALA A 101 -10.69 -7.78 12.54
N TRP A 102 -11.20 -7.01 11.57
CA TRP A 102 -11.51 -7.52 10.23
C TRP A 102 -10.24 -7.92 9.45
N GLU A 103 -9.12 -7.24 9.67
CA GLU A 103 -7.84 -7.53 9.03
C GLU A 103 -7.28 -8.88 9.48
N LYS A 104 -7.45 -9.22 10.77
CA LYS A 104 -7.09 -10.54 11.30
C LYS A 104 -7.87 -11.65 10.62
N ILE A 105 -9.18 -11.48 10.46
CA ILE A 105 -10.02 -12.49 9.80
C ILE A 105 -9.60 -12.68 8.33
N ILE A 106 -9.33 -11.59 7.60
CA ILE A 106 -8.81 -11.71 6.23
C ILE A 106 -7.44 -12.37 6.22
N ALA A 107 -6.53 -12.02 7.14
CA ALA A 107 -5.21 -12.63 7.23
C ALA A 107 -5.30 -14.16 7.43
N ASP A 108 -6.20 -14.60 8.30
CA ASP A 108 -6.50 -16.02 8.52
C ASP A 108 -7.05 -16.68 7.24
N LEU A 109 -7.99 -16.02 6.56
CA LEU A 109 -8.61 -16.53 5.32
C LEU A 109 -7.62 -16.67 4.15
N ILE A 110 -6.61 -15.79 4.07
CA ILE A 110 -5.58 -15.85 3.02
C ILE A 110 -4.35 -16.67 3.42
N GLY A 111 -4.27 -17.11 4.68
CA GLY A 111 -3.15 -17.87 5.23
C GLY A 111 -1.87 -17.05 5.44
N GLU A 112 -1.97 -15.73 5.65
CA GLU A 112 -0.80 -14.90 5.91
C GLU A 112 -0.44 -14.90 7.39
N LYS A 113 0.85 -15.10 7.69
CA LYS A 113 1.38 -15.00 9.05
C LYS A 113 1.59 -13.52 9.40
N SER A 114 1.38 -13.18 10.67
CA SER A 114 1.59 -11.82 11.19
C SER A 114 3.03 -11.35 10.96
N ASN A 115 3.20 -10.05 10.68
CA ASN A 115 4.51 -9.44 10.41
C ASN A 115 5.52 -9.70 11.56
N PRO A 116 6.71 -10.27 11.29
CA PRO A 116 7.77 -10.36 12.27
C PRO A 116 8.32 -8.96 12.57
N SER A 117 7.89 -8.38 13.69
CA SER A 117 8.60 -7.23 14.25
C SER A 117 9.97 -7.69 14.70
N ILE A 118 11.03 -7.20 14.07
CA ILE A 118 12.39 -7.34 14.61
C ILE A 118 12.42 -6.44 15.85
N ALA A 119 12.23 -7.04 17.03
CA ALA A 119 12.49 -6.35 18.27
C ALA A 119 13.98 -5.96 18.30
N GLN A 120 14.28 -4.75 18.74
CA GLN A 120 15.66 -4.35 18.99
C GLN A 120 16.28 -5.38 19.94
N VAL A 121 17.35 -6.04 19.51
CA VAL A 121 18.04 -7.04 20.33
C VAL A 121 18.44 -6.37 21.64
N GLN A 122 18.10 -6.99 22.77
CA GLN A 122 18.40 -6.47 24.09
C GLN A 122 19.93 -6.28 24.21
N GLY A 123 20.38 -5.02 24.25
CA GLY A 123 21.81 -4.66 24.22
C GLY A 123 22.30 -3.96 22.95
N ALA A 124 21.47 -3.83 21.91
CA ALA A 124 21.83 -3.07 20.71
C ALA A 124 21.85 -1.55 21.01
N LEU A 125 23.05 -0.98 21.14
CA LEU A 125 23.28 0.47 21.22
C LEU A 125 22.83 1.12 19.92
N SER A 126 21.89 2.08 20.02
CA SER A 126 21.53 2.93 18.88
C SER A 126 22.72 3.84 18.57
N GLY A 127 23.47 3.51 17.52
CA GLY A 127 24.57 4.33 17.00
C GLY A 127 24.03 5.55 16.27
N GLY A 128 23.31 6.42 16.97
CA GLY A 128 23.02 7.77 16.51
C GLY A 128 24.27 8.61 16.71
N ILE A 129 24.71 9.31 15.65
CA ILE A 129 25.67 10.41 15.76
C ILE A 129 25.12 11.43 16.77
N SER A 130 25.67 11.38 17.99
CA SER A 130 25.46 12.39 19.01
C SER A 130 25.99 13.72 18.48
N SER A 131 25.09 14.60 18.03
CA SER A 131 25.44 16.02 17.93
C SER A 131 25.60 16.52 19.36
N SER A 132 26.85 16.45 19.84
CA SER A 132 27.27 16.95 21.14
C SER A 132 27.06 18.46 21.18
N ARG A 133 25.99 18.90 21.85
CA ARG A 133 26.04 20.12 22.66
C ARG A 133 25.76 19.72 24.10
N VAL A 134 26.85 19.69 24.85
CA VAL A 134 26.94 19.52 26.28
C VAL A 134 26.04 20.54 27.00
N ALA A 135 25.18 20.07 27.90
CA ALA A 135 24.82 20.80 29.11
C ALA A 135 24.39 19.82 30.21
N VAL A 136 25.11 19.90 31.32
CA VAL A 136 24.99 19.14 32.59
C VAL A 136 23.68 19.50 33.31
N PRO A 137 23.08 18.61 34.13
CA PRO A 137 21.77 18.84 34.75
C PRO A 137 21.90 19.62 36.08
N LEU A 138 21.10 20.68 36.27
CA LEU A 138 20.82 21.27 37.58
C LEU A 138 19.44 21.97 37.63
N THR A 139 18.61 21.47 38.55
CA THR A 139 17.70 22.16 39.49
C THR A 139 16.89 23.40 39.05
N SER A 140 15.57 23.28 39.24
CA SER A 140 14.60 24.26 39.77
C SER A 140 14.84 25.76 39.59
N SER A 141 13.90 26.44 38.92
CA SER A 141 13.02 27.51 39.45
C SER A 141 12.62 28.53 38.37
N GLU A 142 11.31 28.80 38.32
CA GLU A 142 10.60 30.00 37.89
C GLU A 142 11.14 30.95 36.81
N SER A 143 10.28 31.17 35.83
CA SER A 143 9.71 32.46 35.39
C SER A 143 9.76 32.70 33.88
N ASN A 144 8.56 32.65 33.30
CA ASN A 144 7.96 33.61 32.38
C ASN A 144 8.89 34.31 31.37
N ILE A 145 8.64 34.09 30.07
CA ILE A 145 8.41 35.12 29.02
C ILE A 145 8.04 34.39 27.73
N HIS A 146 6.82 34.63 27.25
CA HIS A 146 6.40 34.38 25.87
C HIS A 146 6.99 35.50 25.00
N PRO A 147 7.50 35.18 23.79
CA PRO A 147 6.81 35.73 22.63
C PRO A 147 6.67 34.74 21.47
N THR A 148 5.52 34.85 20.86
CA THR A 148 5.10 34.39 19.53
C THR A 148 6.22 34.37 18.49
N SER A 149 6.49 33.21 17.89
CA SER A 149 6.82 33.15 16.47
C SER A 149 6.40 31.81 15.87
N LYS A 150 5.87 31.94 14.66
CA LYS A 150 5.17 30.99 13.79
C LYS A 150 6.06 29.78 13.45
N PRO A 151 5.55 28.52 13.46
CA PRO A 151 6.33 27.38 12.97
C PRO A 151 6.56 27.52 11.45
N PRO A 152 7.79 27.35 10.94
CA PRO A 152 8.03 27.29 9.50
C PRO A 152 7.42 26.00 8.94
N ALA A 153 6.65 26.17 7.87
CA ALA A 153 6.06 25.07 7.10
C ALA A 153 7.16 24.09 6.61
N PRO A 154 6.84 22.78 6.50
CA PRO A 154 7.76 21.82 5.89
C PRO A 154 7.98 22.19 4.42
N PRO A 155 9.20 22.07 3.87
CA PRO A 155 9.43 22.29 2.46
C PRO A 155 8.68 21.23 1.63
N THR A 156 7.53 21.63 1.10
CA THR A 156 6.93 21.07 -0.11
C THR A 156 7.87 21.33 -1.27
N ASN A 157 8.80 20.41 -1.51
CA ASN A 157 9.47 20.29 -2.79
C ASN A 157 9.49 18.82 -3.19
N VAL A 158 8.33 18.37 -3.68
CA VAL A 158 8.27 17.25 -4.60
C VAL A 158 8.90 17.76 -5.89
N MET A 159 10.22 17.69 -5.99
CA MET A 159 10.87 17.73 -7.29
C MET A 159 10.36 16.51 -8.06
N LYS A 160 9.36 16.77 -8.91
CA LYS A 160 9.06 15.94 -10.07
C LYS A 160 10.42 15.66 -10.71
N ARG A 161 10.86 14.40 -10.70
CA ARG A 161 12.04 13.99 -11.48
C ARG A 161 11.73 14.40 -12.92
N LYS A 162 12.32 15.50 -13.36
CA LYS A 162 12.41 15.81 -14.77
C LYS A 162 13.18 14.65 -15.37
N THR A 163 12.49 13.97 -16.27
CA THR A 163 13.01 12.92 -17.13
C THR A 163 14.39 13.33 -17.64
N ALA A 164 15.36 12.44 -17.47
CA ALA A 164 16.75 12.62 -17.83
C ALA A 164 16.94 12.59 -19.36
N GLU A 165 16.34 13.52 -20.09
CA GLU A 165 16.65 13.70 -21.52
C GLU A 165 17.99 14.44 -21.72
N GLU A 166 18.34 15.35 -20.80
CA GLU A 166 19.51 16.23 -20.96
C GLU A 166 20.87 15.52 -20.78
N GLY A 167 20.87 14.31 -20.23
CA GLY A 167 22.07 13.50 -20.03
C GLY A 167 22.40 12.58 -21.22
N LEU A 168 21.38 12.11 -21.95
CA LEU A 168 21.56 11.15 -23.05
C LEU A 168 21.94 11.84 -24.37
N THR A 169 21.48 13.07 -24.60
CA THR A 169 21.75 13.84 -25.83
C THR A 169 23.24 14.09 -26.10
N LYS A 170 24.09 13.98 -25.09
CA LYS A 170 25.55 14.12 -25.22
C LYS A 170 26.23 12.88 -25.81
N PHE A 171 25.57 11.72 -25.77
CA PHE A 171 26.08 10.44 -26.24
C PHE A 171 25.32 9.93 -27.47
N GLU A 172 24.22 10.56 -27.85
CA GLU A 172 23.46 10.23 -29.05
C GLU A 172 24.10 10.89 -30.27
N THR A 173 24.45 10.06 -31.27
CA THR A 173 24.75 10.51 -32.62
C THR A 173 23.48 10.70 -33.44
N GLU A 174 23.55 11.48 -34.52
CA GLU A 174 22.41 11.74 -35.41
C GLU A 174 21.79 10.44 -35.97
N GLU A 175 22.62 9.41 -36.15
CA GLU A 175 22.18 8.07 -36.57
C GLU A 175 21.41 7.33 -35.46
N THR A 176 21.89 7.34 -34.21
CA THR A 176 21.23 6.63 -33.09
C THR A 176 19.93 7.29 -32.63
N ARG A 177 19.79 8.60 -32.86
CA ARG A 177 18.60 9.37 -32.50
C ARG A 177 17.35 8.96 -33.29
N LEU A 178 17.52 8.44 -34.51
CA LEU A 178 16.41 8.02 -35.38
C LEU A 178 16.00 6.56 -35.16
N LEU A 179 16.71 5.83 -34.30
CA LEU A 179 16.48 4.41 -34.09
C LEU A 179 15.45 4.15 -32.99
N SER A 180 14.59 3.17 -33.22
CA SER A 180 13.75 2.62 -32.17
C SER A 180 14.59 1.88 -31.11
N ASN A 181 14.05 1.78 -29.90
CA ASN A 181 14.74 1.10 -28.79
C ASN A 181 15.16 -0.34 -29.14
N ALA A 182 14.33 -1.06 -29.91
CA ALA A 182 14.66 -2.41 -30.37
C ALA A 182 15.84 -2.45 -31.35
N GLN A 183 15.98 -1.44 -32.22
CA GLN A 183 17.12 -1.32 -33.14
C GLN A 183 18.41 -0.97 -32.39
N LEU A 184 18.34 -0.10 -31.38
CA LEU A 184 19.47 0.23 -30.50
C LEU A 184 19.94 -1.00 -29.72
N GLN A 185 19.02 -1.78 -29.14
CA GLN A 185 19.35 -3.03 -28.46
C GLN A 185 20.02 -4.04 -29.40
N ARG A 186 19.56 -4.12 -30.66
CA ARG A 186 20.17 -4.98 -31.67
C ARG A 186 21.58 -4.54 -32.04
N LEU A 187 21.84 -3.23 -32.18
CA LEU A 187 23.18 -2.71 -32.46
C LEU A 187 24.14 -2.96 -31.31
N VAL A 188 23.73 -2.67 -30.07
CA VAL A 188 24.53 -2.94 -28.87
C VAL A 188 24.86 -4.42 -28.77
N LEU A 189 23.90 -5.30 -29.06
CA LEU A 189 24.14 -6.74 -29.06
C LEU A 189 25.13 -7.16 -30.16
N LEU A 190 25.04 -6.58 -31.36
CA LEU A 190 25.99 -6.86 -32.44
C LEU A 190 27.41 -6.38 -32.09
N GLU A 191 27.54 -5.18 -31.50
CA GLU A 191 28.81 -4.62 -31.03
C GLU A 191 29.41 -5.46 -29.89
N GLN A 192 28.60 -5.90 -28.92
CA GLN A 192 29.04 -6.78 -27.83
C GLN A 192 29.47 -8.17 -28.31
N LEU A 193 28.86 -8.66 -29.39
CA LEU A 193 29.23 -9.92 -30.03
C LEU A 193 30.44 -9.77 -30.97
N GLN A 194 30.84 -8.54 -31.30
CA GLN A 194 32.04 -8.23 -32.06
C GLN A 194 33.22 -7.94 -31.10
N VAL A 195 33.91 -9.00 -30.69
CA VAL A 195 35.38 -8.92 -30.60
C VAL A 195 35.90 -8.92 -32.04
N LEU A 196 35.94 -7.73 -32.66
CA LEU A 196 36.88 -7.27 -33.70
C LEU A 196 36.39 -5.93 -34.27
#